data_AF-A0A7K9RP31-F1
#
_entry.id   AF-A0A7K9RP31-F1
#
_cell.length_a   1.000
_cell.length_b   1.000
_cell.length_c   1.000
_cell.angle_alpha   90.00
_cell.angle_beta   90.00
_cell.angle_gamma   90.00
#
_symmetry.space_group_name_H-M   'P 1'
#
loop_
_entity.id
_entity.type
_entity.pdbx_description
1 polymer ?
#
loop_
_entity_poly.entity_id
_entity_poly.type
_entity_poly.pdbx_seq_one_letter_code
_entity_poly.pdbx_strand_id
1 'polypeptide(L)'
;MAVRACGLIIYRRLQPAPSSKVTDSIEYLLLQTSYGTHHWTPPKGDFCSDDTRGGHWCQVPEWILAEGYKKELHYPVCGKPKTVVYWLAEMKDCNTEIKLSEEHQAFQWLKLEDACKFAEYEDMQATLKEVHQFLCSRE
;
A
#
# COMPACT_ATOMS: atom_id res chain seq x y z
N MET A 1 -8.51 -21.82 11.23
CA MET A 1 -9.32 -20.80 10.53
C MET A 1 -8.37 -19.89 9.78
N ALA A 2 -8.67 -19.57 8.52
CA ALA A 2 -7.86 -18.66 7.70
C ALA A 2 -8.09 -17.22 8.17
N VAL A 3 -7.01 -16.44 8.32
CA VAL A 3 -7.08 -15.03 8.72
C VAL A 3 -7.21 -14.19 7.45
N ARG A 4 -8.17 -13.27 7.42
CA ARG A 4 -8.37 -12.33 6.30
C ARG A 4 -8.09 -10.91 6.75
N ALA A 5 -7.38 -10.17 5.92
CA ALA A 5 -7.11 -8.75 6.12
C ALA A 5 -7.33 -7.98 4.81
N CYS A 6 -7.57 -6.69 4.96
CA CYS A 6 -7.65 -5.75 3.84
C CYS A 6 -6.54 -4.71 3.99
N GLY A 7 -6.02 -4.23 2.88
CA GLY A 7 -5.03 -3.17 2.87
C GLY A 7 -5.17 -2.24 1.68
N LEU A 8 -4.46 -1.13 1.77
CA LEU A 8 -4.33 -0.17 0.70
C LEU A 8 -2.88 -0.04 0.29
N ILE A 9 -2.64 -0.14 -1.00
CA ILE A 9 -1.40 0.35 -1.61
C ILE A 9 -1.66 1.82 -1.90
N ILE A 10 -1.04 2.68 -1.10
CA ILE A 10 -1.22 4.12 -1.20
C ILE A 10 -0.06 4.68 -1.98
N TYR A 11 -0.35 5.46 -3.02
CA TYR A 11 0.64 6.20 -3.77
C TYR A 11 0.32 7.69 -3.78
N ARG A 12 1.35 8.50 -4.04
CA ARG A 12 1.21 9.93 -4.34
C ARG A 12 1.99 10.25 -5.60
N ARG A 13 1.53 11.26 -6.34
CA ARG A 13 2.23 11.82 -7.49
C ARG A 13 2.85 13.16 -7.08
N LEU A 14 4.16 13.25 -7.11
CA LEU A 14 4.86 14.51 -6.95
C LEU A 14 4.72 15.33 -8.24
N GLN A 15 4.67 16.66 -8.11
CA GLN A 15 4.68 17.51 -9.30
C GLN A 15 5.96 17.24 -10.10
N PRO A 16 5.87 16.93 -11.41
CA PRO A 16 7.04 16.63 -12.20
C PRO A 16 7.93 17.87 -12.27
N ALA A 17 9.19 17.73 -11.87
CA ALA A 17 10.20 18.72 -12.26
C ALA A 17 10.24 18.79 -13.80
N PRO A 18 10.52 19.96 -14.40
CA PRO A 18 10.41 20.18 -15.85
C PRO A 18 11.31 19.28 -16.73
N SER A 19 12.13 18.41 -16.13
CA SER A 19 13.07 17.50 -16.78
C SER A 19 12.87 16.02 -16.44
N SER A 20 11.91 15.64 -15.60
CA SER A 20 11.77 14.26 -15.11
C SER A 20 10.68 13.49 -15.83
N LYS A 21 10.93 12.20 -16.13
CA LYS A 21 9.90 11.28 -16.62
C LYS A 21 8.77 11.19 -15.59
N VAL A 22 7.53 11.17 -16.06
CA VAL A 22 6.32 11.09 -15.22
C VAL A 22 6.33 9.86 -14.29
N THR A 23 7.02 8.79 -14.69
CA THR A 23 7.18 7.58 -13.88
C THR A 23 8.03 7.78 -12.62
N ASP A 24 8.92 8.79 -12.60
CA ASP A 24 9.82 9.07 -11.46
C ASP A 24 9.13 9.87 -10.34
N SER A 25 7.91 10.35 -10.58
CA SER A 25 7.16 11.16 -9.60
C SER A 25 6.22 10.34 -8.72
N ILE A 26 6.16 9.02 -8.89
CA ILE A 26 5.28 8.15 -8.08
C ILE A 26 6.05 7.64 -6.86
N GLU A 27 5.50 7.90 -5.68
CA GLU A 27 5.99 7.33 -4.41
C GLU A 27 4.90 6.52 -3.72
N TYR A 28 5.31 5.50 -2.99
CA TYR A 28 4.46 4.56 -2.25
C TYR A 28 4.64 4.74 -0.76
N LEU A 29 3.54 4.69 -0.01
CA LEU A 29 3.58 4.71 1.45
C LEU A 29 3.80 3.31 1.99
N LEU A 30 4.91 3.13 2.72
CA LEU A 30 5.14 1.95 3.54
C LEU A 30 5.16 2.32 5.01
N LEU A 31 4.57 1.47 5.84
CA LEU A 31 4.57 1.58 7.28
C LEU A 31 5.43 0.47 7.88
N GLN A 32 6.23 0.82 8.89
CA GLN A 32 7.04 -0.13 9.63
C GLN A 32 6.28 -0.62 10.86
N THR A 33 6.15 -1.92 11.03
CA THR A 33 5.52 -2.47 12.24
C THR A 33 6.34 -2.18 13.50
N SER A 34 5.67 -1.84 14.59
CA SER A 34 6.28 -1.67 15.92
C SER A 34 6.62 -3.00 16.61
N TYR A 35 6.16 -4.11 16.05
CA TYR A 35 6.34 -5.47 16.55
C TYR A 35 7.01 -6.40 15.53
N GLY A 36 7.39 -7.58 15.99
CA GLY A 36 7.96 -8.64 15.15
C GLY A 36 9.33 -8.26 14.60
N THR A 37 9.55 -8.50 13.30
CA THR A 37 10.80 -8.17 12.59
C THR A 37 10.85 -6.73 12.08
N HIS A 38 9.90 -5.88 12.47
CA HIS A 38 9.79 -4.50 11.98
C HIS A 38 9.72 -4.39 10.45
N HIS A 39 8.89 -5.26 9.84
CA HIS A 39 8.73 -5.31 8.40
C HIS A 39 8.00 -4.07 7.89
N TRP A 40 8.31 -3.71 6.64
CA TRP A 40 7.66 -2.60 5.96
C TRP A 40 6.61 -3.11 4.99
N THR A 41 5.36 -2.68 5.19
CA THR A 41 4.26 -3.02 4.30
C THR A 41 3.34 -1.85 4.09
N PRO A 42 2.57 -1.81 2.98
CA PRO A 42 1.46 -0.88 2.86
C PRO A 42 0.47 -1.11 4.01
N PRO A 43 -0.27 -0.06 4.43
CA PRO A 43 -1.22 -0.15 5.52
C PRO A 43 -2.23 -1.28 5.28
N LYS A 44 -2.33 -2.17 6.26
CA LYS A 44 -3.26 -3.31 6.29
C LYS A 44 -3.89 -3.43 7.67
N GLY A 45 -5.14 -3.85 7.72
CA GLY A 45 -5.90 -4.05 8.95
C GLY A 45 -6.89 -5.19 8.83
N ASP A 46 -7.54 -5.52 9.96
CA ASP A 46 -8.56 -6.56 10.00
C ASP A 46 -9.73 -6.26 9.05
N PHE A 47 -10.24 -7.32 8.45
CA PHE A 47 -11.37 -7.27 7.52
C PHE A 47 -12.60 -6.74 8.26
N CYS A 48 -13.05 -5.52 7.92
CA CYS A 48 -14.41 -5.11 8.27
C CYS A 48 -15.38 -5.99 7.46
N SER A 49 -16.32 -6.65 8.14
CA SER A 49 -17.19 -7.72 7.61
C SER A 49 -18.03 -7.41 6.36
N ASP A 50 -17.93 -6.22 5.76
CA ASP A 50 -18.63 -5.83 4.55
C ASP A 50 -17.74 -6.06 3.30
N ASP A 51 -18.00 -7.16 2.60
CA ASP A 51 -17.30 -7.70 1.43
C ASP A 51 -17.22 -6.75 0.23
N THR A 52 -18.02 -5.67 0.22
CA THR A 52 -18.31 -4.92 -1.00
C THR A 52 -17.46 -3.68 -1.20
N ARG A 53 -16.88 -3.13 -0.13
CA ARG A 53 -16.22 -1.84 -0.18
C ARG A 53 -15.22 -1.77 0.94
N GLY A 54 -13.93 -1.64 0.62
CA GLY A 54 -13.32 -0.46 1.22
C GLY A 54 -13.07 -0.42 2.73
N GLY A 55 -13.34 -1.48 3.50
CA GLY A 55 -13.79 -1.35 4.89
C GLY A 55 -12.97 -0.38 5.76
N HIS A 56 -13.58 0.59 6.43
CA HIS A 56 -12.91 1.69 7.19
C HIS A 56 -11.99 2.63 6.37
N TRP A 57 -11.25 2.13 5.37
CA TRP A 57 -10.32 2.91 4.55
C TRP A 57 -11.00 3.71 3.41
N CYS A 58 -12.22 3.34 3.02
CA CYS A 58 -13.05 4.09 2.07
C CYS A 58 -13.66 5.38 2.68
N GLN A 59 -13.47 5.59 3.99
CA GLN A 59 -13.93 6.78 4.69
C GLN A 59 -12.81 7.78 4.99
N VAL A 60 -11.57 7.52 4.53
CA VAL A 60 -10.47 8.48 4.69
C VAL A 60 -10.59 9.53 3.56
N PRO A 61 -11.06 10.77 3.85
CA PRO A 61 -11.37 11.76 2.82
C PRO A 61 -10.15 12.19 1.99
N GLU A 62 -8.95 11.92 2.51
CA GLU A 62 -7.65 12.29 1.98
C GLU A 62 -7.18 11.36 0.85
N TRP A 63 -7.82 10.18 0.69
CA TRP A 63 -7.43 9.16 -0.28
C TRP A 63 -8.53 8.93 -1.33
N ILE A 64 -8.14 8.74 -2.59
CA ILE A 64 -9.02 8.37 -3.71
C ILE A 64 -8.73 6.91 -4.05
N LEU A 65 -9.72 6.02 -3.91
CA LEU A 65 -9.57 4.66 -4.44
C LEU A 65 -9.42 4.71 -5.96
N ALA A 66 -8.34 4.13 -6.47
CA ALA A 66 -8.16 3.93 -7.90
C ALA A 66 -8.95 2.69 -8.33
N GLU A 67 -10.03 2.90 -9.07
CA GLU A 67 -10.86 1.81 -9.58
C GLU A 67 -10.09 0.94 -10.58
N GLY A 68 -10.36 -0.37 -10.57
CA GLY A 68 -9.82 -1.33 -11.53
C GLY A 68 -8.54 -2.05 -11.10
N TYR A 69 -8.01 -1.78 -9.91
CA TYR A 69 -6.91 -2.57 -9.34
C TYR A 69 -7.31 -3.24 -8.03
N LYS A 70 -7.13 -4.57 -7.98
CA LYS A 70 -7.31 -5.40 -6.78
C LYS A 70 -6.29 -6.53 -6.83
N LYS A 71 -5.53 -6.72 -5.75
CA LYS A 71 -4.57 -7.81 -5.61
C LYS A 71 -4.87 -8.62 -4.36
N GLU A 72 -4.86 -9.94 -4.47
CA GLU A 72 -5.01 -10.83 -3.33
C GLU A 72 -3.70 -11.60 -3.10
N LEU A 73 -3.14 -11.48 -1.89
CA LEU A 73 -1.92 -12.15 -1.49
C LEU A 73 -2.24 -13.26 -0.49
N HIS A 74 -1.60 -14.41 -0.67
CA HIS A 74 -1.79 -15.60 0.15
C HIS A 74 -0.45 -16.05 0.70
N TYR A 75 -0.31 -16.02 2.03
CA TYR A 75 0.93 -16.45 2.68
C TYR A 75 0.66 -16.98 4.09
N PRO A 76 1.47 -17.94 4.59
CA PRO A 76 1.33 -18.42 5.95
C PRO A 76 1.92 -17.42 6.96
N VAL A 77 1.22 -17.18 8.07
CA VAL A 77 1.73 -16.45 9.24
C VAL A 77 1.64 -17.36 10.45
N CYS A 78 2.78 -17.67 11.07
CA CYS A 78 2.88 -18.61 12.19
C CYS A 78 2.19 -19.96 11.92
N GLY A 79 2.35 -20.50 10.71
CA GLY A 79 1.75 -21.77 10.28
C GLY A 79 0.25 -21.72 9.97
N LYS A 80 -0.39 -20.54 10.04
CA LYS A 80 -1.80 -20.34 9.68
C LYS A 80 -1.91 -19.61 8.34
N PRO A 81 -2.78 -20.05 7.41
CA PRO A 81 -2.97 -19.34 6.15
C PRO A 81 -3.57 -17.97 6.39
N LYS A 82 -2.96 -16.95 5.77
CA LYS A 82 -3.44 -15.57 5.76
C LYS A 82 -3.70 -15.12 4.33
N THR A 83 -4.83 -14.45 4.13
CA THR A 83 -5.18 -13.77 2.89
C THR A 83 -5.21 -12.28 3.15
N VAL A 84 -4.55 -11.49 2.29
CA VAL A 84 -4.62 -10.03 2.32
C VAL A 84 -5.06 -9.50 0.97
N VAL A 85 -6.16 -8.76 0.97
CA VAL A 85 -6.67 -8.10 -0.23
C VAL A 85 -6.21 -6.65 -0.22
N TYR A 86 -5.49 -6.25 -1.27
CA TYR A 86 -5.01 -4.90 -1.49
C TYR A 86 -5.80 -4.22 -2.60
N TRP A 87 -6.23 -2.99 -2.33
CA TRP A 87 -6.70 -2.05 -3.35
C TRP A 87 -5.71 -0.91 -3.49
N LEU A 88 -5.83 -0.18 -4.60
CA LEU A 88 -4.98 0.95 -4.90
C LEU A 88 -5.67 2.25 -4.49
N ALA A 89 -4.93 3.16 -3.86
CA ALA A 89 -5.42 4.47 -3.49
C ALA A 89 -4.40 5.57 -3.78
N GLU A 90 -4.86 6.69 -4.30
CA GLU A 90 -4.08 7.91 -4.52
C GLU A 90 -4.28 8.90 -3.38
N MET A 91 -3.20 9.46 -2.86
CA MET A 91 -3.24 10.56 -1.90
C MET A 91 -3.53 11.87 -2.62
N LYS A 92 -4.60 12.58 -2.21
CA LYS A 92 -4.98 13.87 -2.82
C LYS A 92 -4.01 14.99 -2.50
N ASP A 93 -3.64 15.08 -1.22
CA ASP A 93 -2.82 16.16 -0.69
C ASP A 93 -1.50 15.58 -0.17
N CYS A 94 -0.39 15.97 -0.78
CA CYS A 94 0.93 15.47 -0.40
C CYS A 94 1.43 16.01 0.95
N ASN A 95 0.74 17.01 1.52
CA ASN A 95 1.08 17.65 2.79
C ASN A 95 0.25 17.08 3.96
N THR A 96 -0.73 16.22 3.69
CA THR A 96 -1.47 15.49 4.73
C THR A 96 -0.50 14.75 5.65
N GLU A 97 -0.66 14.99 6.95
CA GLU A 97 0.10 14.33 8.00
C GLU A 97 -0.29 12.84 8.09
N ILE A 98 0.71 11.96 8.05
CA ILE A 98 0.49 10.53 8.28
C ILE A 98 0.47 10.26 9.78
N LYS A 99 -0.70 9.88 10.30
CA LYS A 99 -0.89 9.48 11.69
C LYS A 99 -0.73 7.97 11.83
N LEU A 100 0.22 7.55 12.67
CA LEU A 100 0.46 6.15 12.96
C LEU A 100 -0.31 5.70 14.20
N SER A 101 -0.87 4.50 14.13
CA SER A 101 -1.37 3.77 15.29
C SER A 101 -0.22 3.06 16.01
N GLU A 102 -0.47 2.54 17.22
CA GLU A 102 0.52 1.81 18.03
C GLU A 102 1.14 0.58 17.34
N GLU A 103 0.47 0.05 16.31
CA GLU A 103 0.96 -1.05 15.47
C GLU A 103 2.15 -0.67 14.57
N HIS A 104 2.39 0.63 14.36
CA HIS A 104 3.43 1.13 13.46
C HIS A 104 4.29 2.18 14.15
N GLN A 105 5.61 2.11 13.93
CA GLN A 105 6.57 3.02 14.58
C GLN A 105 7.20 4.04 13.62
N ALA A 106 7.11 3.80 12.31
CA ALA A 106 7.64 4.68 11.28
C ALA A 106 6.85 4.55 9.98
N PHE A 107 6.95 5.57 9.13
CA PHE A 107 6.46 5.52 7.75
C PHE A 107 7.51 6.12 6.80
N GLN A 108 7.47 5.71 5.54
CA GLN A 108 8.25 6.34 4.48
C GLN A 108 7.46 6.40 3.18
N TRP A 109 7.69 7.49 2.45
CA TRP A 109 7.33 7.62 1.04
C TRP A 109 8.54 7.21 0.21
N LEU A 110 8.35 6.20 -0.64
CA LEU A 110 9.46 5.56 -1.35
C LEU A 110 9.12 5.40 -2.82
N LYS A 111 10.10 5.67 -3.69
CA LYS A 111 10.03 5.29 -5.11
C LYS A 111 9.95 3.78 -5.25
N LEU A 112 9.50 3.28 -6.40
CA LEU A 112 9.32 1.84 -6.66
C LEU A 112 10.54 1.00 -6.24
N GLU A 113 11.74 1.41 -6.64
CA GLU A 113 12.97 0.66 -6.39
C GLU A 113 13.24 0.49 -4.90
N ASP A 114 13.13 1.57 -4.13
CA ASP A 114 13.36 1.53 -2.68
C ASP A 114 12.19 0.88 -1.95
N ALA A 115 10.94 1.12 -2.37
CA ALA A 115 9.77 0.44 -1.83
C ALA A 115 9.91 -1.10 -1.96
N CYS A 116 10.43 -1.59 -3.09
CA CYS A 116 10.73 -3.01 -3.26
C CYS A 116 11.83 -3.50 -2.30
N LYS A 117 12.91 -2.72 -2.10
CA LYS A 117 13.98 -3.09 -1.16
C LYS A 117 13.46 -3.19 0.28
N PHE A 118 12.59 -2.26 0.68
CA PHE A 118 12.00 -2.22 2.03
C PHE A 118 10.95 -3.30 2.26
N ALA A 119 10.15 -3.64 1.25
CA ALA A 119 9.06 -4.61 1.40
C ALA A 119 9.53 -6.04 1.73
N GLU A 120 10.82 -6.36 1.48
CA GLU A 120 11.53 -7.62 1.74
C GLU A 120 10.94 -8.90 1.10
N TYR A 121 9.61 -9.05 1.06
CA TYR A 121 8.88 -10.19 0.51
C TYR A 121 8.67 -10.07 -1.01
N GLU A 122 9.00 -11.14 -1.74
CA GLU A 122 8.90 -11.19 -3.20
C GLU A 122 7.48 -10.92 -3.72
N ASP A 123 6.45 -11.48 -3.08
CA ASP A 123 5.04 -11.22 -3.44
C ASP A 123 4.66 -9.74 -3.34
N MET A 124 5.16 -9.04 -2.30
CA MET A 124 4.91 -7.62 -2.12
C MET A 124 5.69 -6.79 -3.15
N GLN A 125 6.94 -7.15 -3.43
CA GLN A 125 7.74 -6.51 -4.48
C GLN A 125 7.09 -6.66 -5.85
N ALA A 126 6.61 -7.86 -6.19
CA ALA A 126 5.88 -8.13 -7.42
C ALA A 126 4.60 -7.30 -7.50
N THR A 127 3.87 -7.19 -6.38
CA THR A 127 2.66 -6.36 -6.28
C THR A 127 2.95 -4.88 -6.52
N LEU A 128 4.01 -4.31 -5.92
CA LEU A 128 4.39 -2.92 -6.13
C LEU A 128 4.78 -2.65 -7.59
N LYS A 129 5.52 -3.58 -8.23
CA LYS A 129 5.88 -3.48 -9.66
C LYS A 129 4.64 -3.54 -10.56
N GLU A 130 3.69 -4.44 -10.27
CA GLU A 130 2.42 -4.56 -10.99
C GLU A 130 1.59 -3.28 -10.87
N VAL A 131 1.47 -2.72 -9.66
CA VAL A 131 0.83 -1.42 -9.44
C VAL A 131 1.50 -0.31 -10.24
N HIS A 132 2.83 -0.25 -10.20
CA HIS A 132 3.55 0.79 -10.93
C HIS A 132 3.31 0.71 -12.43
N GLN A 133 3.36 -0.50 -13.00
CA GLN A 133 3.03 -0.73 -14.40
C GLN A 133 1.58 -0.35 -14.73
N PHE A 134 0.64 -0.70 -13.85
CA PHE A 134 -0.77 -0.34 -14.00
C PHE A 134 -0.97 1.18 -14.01
N LEU A 135 -0.28 1.90 -13.12
CA LEU A 135 -0.33 3.36 -13.05
C LEU A 135 0.27 3.99 -14.30
N CYS A 136 1.44 3.53 -14.77
CA CYS A 136 2.10 4.05 -15.97
C CYS A 136 1.31 3.80 -17.27
N SER A 137 0.49 2.75 -17.31
CA SER A 137 -0.28 2.37 -18.51
C SER A 137 -1.59 3.15 -18.63
N ARG A 138 -2.01 3.90 -17.60
CA ARG A 138 -3.26 4.66 -17.56
C ARG A 138 -3.03 6.18 -17.68
N GLU A 139 -1.81 6.60 -18.00
CA GLU A 139 -1.42 7.99 -18.27
C GLU A 139 -1.46 8.31 -19.76
#